data_AF-A0A2H0QA56-F1
#
_entry.id   AF-A0A2H0QA56-F1
#
_cell.length_a   1.000
_cell.length_b   1.000
_cell.length_c   1.000
_cell.angle_alpha   90.00
_cell.angle_beta   90.00
_cell.angle_gamma   90.00
#
_symmetry.space_group_name_H-M   'P 1'
#
loop_
_entity.id
_entity.type
_entity.pdbx_description
1 polymer ?
#
loop_
_entity_poly.entity_id
_entity_poly.type
_entity_poly.pdbx_seq_one_letter_code
_entity_poly.pdbx_strand_id
1 'polypeptide(L)'
;MNEVEFELDPPLLPDMFRFHLRMPKAQSSFVYFVFEANEGLCFYSTLAHTRGDMTRDMVLRGDRTMYNETKRLINFLIGTVEGLEILEENRS
;
A
#
# COMPACT_ATOMS: atom_id res chain seq x y z
N MET A 1 -6.36 19.77 23.30
CA MET A 1 -5.75 19.72 21.96
C MET A 1 -6.57 18.70 21.21
N ASN A 2 -7.43 19.12 20.27
CA ASN A 2 -8.14 18.15 19.44
C ASN A 2 -7.09 17.48 18.58
N GLU A 3 -6.81 16.21 18.83
CA GLU A 3 -6.00 15.40 17.93
C GLU A 3 -6.75 15.36 16.61
N VAL A 4 -6.21 16.03 15.60
CA VAL A 4 -6.68 15.85 14.23
C VAL A 4 -6.34 14.41 13.89
N GLU A 5 -7.35 13.53 13.79
CA GLU A 5 -7.14 12.17 13.30
C GLU A 5 -6.44 12.27 11.94
N PHE A 6 -5.24 11.71 11.85
CA PHE A 6 -4.49 11.70 10.61
C PHE A 6 -5.20 10.76 9.63
N GLU A 7 -5.67 11.30 8.50
CA GLU A 7 -6.31 10.50 7.46
C GLU A 7 -5.26 9.58 6.81
N LEU A 8 -5.40 8.26 7.03
CA LEU A 8 -4.46 7.26 6.52
C LEU A 8 -4.56 7.09 4.99
N ASP A 9 -5.64 7.59 4.40
CA ASP A 9 -5.96 7.46 2.97
C ASP A 9 -6.57 8.75 2.39
N PRO A 10 -5.80 9.86 2.34
CA PRO A 10 -6.33 11.16 1.92
C PRO A 10 -6.80 11.18 0.45
N PRO A 11 -7.47 12.21 -0.07
CA PRO A 11 -7.80 12.25 -1.51
C PRO A 11 -6.56 12.10 -2.42
N LEU A 12 -6.73 11.46 -3.59
CA LEU A 12 -5.65 11.33 -4.57
C LEU A 12 -5.43 12.69 -5.27
N LEU A 13 -4.20 13.21 -5.24
CA LEU A 13 -3.86 14.45 -5.94
C LEU A 13 -3.73 14.22 -7.45
N PRO A 14 -3.76 15.28 -8.29
CA PRO A 14 -3.47 15.16 -9.72
C PRO A 14 -2.08 14.57 -9.98
N ASP A 15 -1.95 13.82 -11.08
CA ASP A 15 -0.70 13.17 -11.53
C ASP A 15 -0.09 12.21 -10.50
N MET A 16 -0.95 11.52 -9.76
CA MET A 16 -0.55 10.48 -8.81
C MET A 16 -1.25 9.15 -9.11
N PHE A 17 -0.70 8.06 -8.59
CA PHE A 17 -1.39 6.77 -8.55
C PHE A 17 -1.77 6.39 -7.12
N ARG A 18 -2.74 5.47 -6.99
CA ARG A 18 -3.12 4.82 -5.75
C ARG A 18 -3.31 3.33 -5.96
N PHE A 19 -2.70 2.51 -5.11
CA PHE A 19 -3.02 1.09 -4.97
C PHE A 19 -3.56 0.82 -3.58
N HIS A 20 -4.64 0.04 -3.46
CA HIS A 20 -5.08 -0.54 -2.20
C HIS A 20 -4.77 -2.02 -2.24
N LEU A 21 -3.87 -2.46 -1.36
CA LEU A 21 -3.50 -3.87 -1.24
C LEU A 21 -4.07 -4.46 0.04
N ARG A 22 -4.37 -5.75 -0.01
CA ARG A 22 -4.66 -6.58 1.17
C ARG A 22 -3.69 -7.73 1.24
N MET A 23 -3.21 -8.02 2.43
CA MET A 23 -2.27 -9.11 2.68
C MET A 23 -2.59 -9.85 3.98
N PRO A 24 -2.12 -11.10 4.16
CA PRO A 24 -2.20 -11.76 5.46
C PRO A 24 -1.34 -11.02 6.49
N LYS A 25 -1.86 -10.87 7.71
CA LYS A 25 -1.13 -10.27 8.84
C LYS A 25 0.20 -10.96 9.10
N ALA A 26 0.25 -12.28 8.93
CA ALA A 26 1.47 -13.07 9.14
C ALA A 26 2.61 -12.67 8.19
N GLN A 27 2.28 -12.10 7.02
CA GLN A 27 3.25 -11.71 5.99
C GLN A 27 3.44 -10.20 5.89
N SER A 28 2.65 -9.39 6.61
CA SER A 28 2.62 -7.93 6.42
C SER A 28 3.99 -7.28 6.66
N SER A 29 4.74 -7.74 7.66
CA SER A 29 6.08 -7.19 7.95
C SER A 29 7.04 -7.38 6.77
N PHE A 30 6.99 -8.53 6.09
CA PHE A 30 7.82 -8.77 4.90
C PHE A 30 7.44 -7.81 3.77
N VAL A 31 6.15 -7.64 3.51
CA VAL A 31 5.66 -6.71 2.48
C VAL A 31 6.09 -5.27 2.79
N TYR A 32 5.98 -4.83 4.05
CA TYR A 32 6.44 -3.51 4.50
C TYR A 32 7.94 -3.34 4.27
N PHE A 33 8.77 -4.30 4.71
CA PHE A 33 10.22 -4.23 4.51
C PHE A 33 10.61 -4.13 3.05
N VAL A 34 9.91 -4.80 2.14
CA VAL A 34 10.21 -4.70 0.71
C VAL A 34 9.90 -3.30 0.19
N PHE A 35 8.79 -2.67 0.60
CA PHE A 35 8.50 -1.29 0.20
C PHE A 35 9.45 -0.27 0.84
N GLU A 36 9.83 -0.46 2.11
CA GLU A 36 10.84 0.38 2.78
C GLU A 36 12.22 0.27 2.10
N ALA A 37 12.60 -0.94 1.68
CA ALA A 37 13.86 -1.17 0.97
C ALA A 37 13.87 -0.61 -0.47
N ASN A 38 12.69 -0.36 -1.05
CA ASN A 38 12.52 0.27 -2.36
C ASN A 38 11.99 1.70 -2.20
N GLU A 39 12.55 2.45 -1.26
CA GLU A 39 12.26 3.86 -1.05
C GLU A 39 12.32 4.65 -2.37
N GLY A 40 11.37 5.57 -2.57
CA GLY A 40 11.30 6.43 -3.75
C GLY A 40 10.35 5.96 -4.86
N LEU A 41 9.88 4.69 -4.83
CA LEU A 41 8.84 4.24 -5.75
C LEU A 41 7.45 4.75 -5.34
N CYS A 42 7.16 4.65 -4.06
CA CYS A 42 5.89 5.02 -3.46
C CYS A 42 6.06 5.31 -1.98
N PHE A 43 5.07 5.96 -1.40
CA PHE A 43 4.83 5.98 0.03
C PHE A 43 3.60 5.14 0.33
N TYR A 44 3.53 4.57 1.53
CA TYR A 44 2.40 3.74 1.93
C TYR A 44 1.94 4.03 3.36
N SER A 45 0.67 3.74 3.59
CA SER A 45 0.03 3.78 4.92
C SER A 45 -0.67 2.46 5.16
N THR A 46 -0.50 1.89 6.36
CA THR A 46 -1.36 0.77 6.79
C THR A 46 -2.69 1.35 7.25
N LEU A 47 -3.81 0.83 6.73
CA LEU A 47 -5.14 1.27 7.13
C LEU A 47 -5.49 0.76 8.53
N ALA A 48 -6.48 1.42 9.14
CA ALA A 48 -7.02 1.01 10.43
C ALA A 48 -7.51 -0.44 10.37
N HIS A 49 -7.27 -1.19 11.44
CA HIS A 49 -7.67 -2.59 11.56
C HIS A 49 -8.07 -2.88 13.01
N THR A 50 -8.88 -3.92 13.18
CA THR A 50 -9.32 -4.36 14.50
C THR A 50 -8.37 -5.40 15.07
N ARG A 51 -8.26 -5.44 16.40
CA ARG A 51 -7.50 -6.50 17.08
C ARG A 51 -8.16 -7.85 16.80
N GLY A 52 -7.42 -8.74 16.15
CA GLY A 52 -7.89 -10.07 15.74
C GLY A 52 -7.95 -10.25 14.23
N ASP A 53 -7.91 -9.16 13.46
CA ASP A 53 -7.94 -9.24 12.00
C ASP A 53 -6.73 -10.03 11.48
N MET A 54 -7.05 -11.00 10.62
CA MET A 54 -6.09 -11.91 9.99
C MET A 54 -5.42 -11.30 8.76
N THR A 55 -5.92 -10.17 8.29
CA THR A 55 -5.39 -9.43 7.14
C THR A 55 -4.97 -8.02 7.52
N ARG A 56 -4.15 -7.40 6.68
CA ARG A 56 -3.79 -5.99 6.75
C ARG A 56 -4.03 -5.37 5.39
N ASP A 57 -4.59 -4.18 5.43
CA ASP A 57 -4.81 -3.37 4.25
C ASP A 57 -3.79 -2.24 4.25
N MET A 58 -3.17 -1.99 3.11
CA MET A 58 -2.31 -0.83 2.93
C MET A 58 -2.76 -0.05 1.69
N VAL A 59 -2.55 1.25 1.74
CA VAL A 59 -2.63 2.10 0.56
C VAL A 59 -1.24 2.55 0.18
N LEU A 60 -0.90 2.42 -1.10
CA LEU A 60 0.31 2.95 -1.69
C LEU A 60 -0.04 4.10 -2.62
N ARG A 61 0.82 5.09 -2.65
CA ARG A 61 0.70 6.27 -3.49
C ARG A 61 2.06 6.68 -4.00
N GLY A 62 2.07 7.33 -5.15
CA GLY A 62 3.31 7.85 -5.71
C GLY A 62 3.03 8.71 -6.92
N ASP A 63 4.09 9.36 -7.39
CA ASP A 63 4.08 10.11 -8.63
C ASP A 63 3.70 9.19 -9.80
N ARG A 64 2.86 9.67 -10.72
CA ARG A 64 2.38 8.91 -11.88
C ARG A 64 3.51 8.31 -12.73
N THR A 65 4.70 8.91 -12.74
CA THR A 65 5.87 8.40 -13.47
C THR A 65 6.41 7.09 -12.89
N MET A 66 6.23 6.83 -11.60
CA MET A 66 6.69 5.61 -10.90
C MET A 66 5.66 4.48 -10.90
N TYR A 67 4.52 4.68 -11.56
CA TYR A 67 3.40 3.73 -11.54
C TYR A 67 3.81 2.35 -12.06
N ASN A 68 4.53 2.27 -13.17
CA ASN A 68 4.87 0.99 -13.80
C ASN A 68 5.88 0.22 -12.95
N GLU A 69 6.87 0.92 -12.41
CA GLU A 69 7.92 0.41 -11.54
C GLU A 69 7.32 -0.13 -10.24
N THR A 70 6.41 0.64 -9.64
CA THR A 70 5.67 0.23 -8.44
C THR A 70 4.78 -0.98 -8.73
N LYS A 71 4.02 -0.97 -9.83
CA LYS A 71 3.16 -2.09 -10.23
C LYS A 71 3.96 -3.36 -10.49
N ARG A 72 5.16 -3.24 -11.07
CA ARG A 72 6.07 -4.37 -11.26
C ARG A 72 6.50 -4.99 -9.92
N LEU A 73 6.82 -4.16 -8.92
CA LEU A 73 7.15 -4.63 -7.58
C LEU A 73 5.95 -5.31 -6.91
N ILE A 74 4.76 -4.73 -7.01
CA ILE A 74 3.51 -5.33 -6.49
C ILE A 74 3.27 -6.70 -7.11
N ASN A 75 3.41 -6.83 -8.44
CA ASN A 75 3.21 -8.11 -9.13
C ASN A 75 4.23 -9.18 -8.70
N PHE A 76 5.50 -8.78 -8.50
CA PHE A 76 6.51 -9.67 -7.93
C PHE A 76 6.12 -10.17 -6.53
N LEU A 77 5.65 -9.26 -5.68
CA LEU A 77 5.19 -9.59 -4.33
C LEU A 77 3.96 -10.51 -4.35
N ILE A 78 2.99 -10.29 -5.23
CA ILE A 78 1.80 -11.16 -5.38
C ILE A 78 2.21 -12.58 -5.76
N GLY A 79 3.21 -12.73 -6.63
CA GLY A 79 3.75 -14.05 -6.99
C GLY A 79 4.56 -14.73 -5.87
N THR A 80 4.95 -13.98 -4.83
CA THR A 80 5.83 -14.45 -3.74
C THR A 80 5.07 -14.65 -2.42
N VAL A 81 4.08 -13.80 -2.14
CA VAL A 81 3.33 -13.75 -0.89
C VAL A 81 1.92 -14.28 -1.14
N GLU A 82 1.67 -15.50 -0.69
CA GLU A 82 0.34 -16.12 -0.78
C GLU A 82 -0.70 -15.25 -0.05
N GLY A 83 -1.80 -14.95 -0.73
CA GLY A 83 -2.90 -14.14 -0.20
C GLY A 83 -2.69 -12.62 -0.25
N LEU A 84 -1.60 -12.12 -0.84
CA LEU A 84 -1.48 -10.71 -1.21
C LEU A 84 -2.29 -10.43 -2.48
N GLU A 85 -3.13 -9.39 -2.45
CA GLU A 85 -3.98 -9.01 -3.57
C GLU A 85 -4.12 -7.48 -3.72
N ILE A 86 -4.43 -7.03 -4.93
CA ILE A 86 -4.84 -5.65 -5.22
C ILE A 86 -6.36 -5.58 -5.09
N LEU A 87 -6.85 -4.79 -4.15
CA LEU A 87 -8.28 -4.50 -4.00
C LEU A 87 -8.74 -3.36 -4.92
N GLU A 88 -7.88 -2.36 -5.11
CA GLU A 88 -8.19 -1.18 -5.91
C GLU A 88 -6.93 -0.61 -6.55
N GLU A 89 -7.09 -0.05 -7.76
CA GLU A 89 -6.03 0.59 -8.52
C GLU A 89 -6.58 1.83 -9.23
N ASN A 90 -5.97 2.99 -8.97
CA ASN A 90 -6.35 4.26 -9.59
C ASN A 90 -5.13 5.02 -10.09
N ARG A 91 -5.33 5.81 -11.14
CA ARG A 91 -4.31 6.70 -11.72
C ARG A 91 -4.98 8.00 -12.16
N SER A 92 -4.72 9.10 -11.45
CA SER A 92 -5.19 10.45 -11.82
C SER A 92 -4.27 11.07 -12.84
#